data_AF-A0A3R7AE80-F1
#
_entry.id   AF-A0A3R7AE80-F1
#
_cell.length_a   1.000
_cell.length_b   1.000
_cell.length_c   1.000
_cell.angle_alpha   90.00
_cell.angle_beta   90.00
_cell.angle_gamma   90.00
#
_symmetry.space_group_name_H-M   'P 1'
#
loop_
_entity.id
_entity.type
_entity.pdbx_description
1 polymer ?
#
loop_
_entity_poly.entity_id
_entity_poly.type
_entity_poly.pdbx_seq_one_letter_code
_entity_poly.pdbx_strand_id
1 'polypeptide(L)'
;MSYLATKKSDVAYDSLLRLLRRFCQRYGFSRQRQTKNKLKQAVLTEVHDEFARDFHRQYQSYENNCVFNVDETGMYYNLPPTYIWAVRGGSAKISMGEKHSMRMTAVLTARADGQKLPLLLIMKGVPEYRGAHRNQRVPNVSSWPSLRDAGECVDGCGSLETVPA
;
A
#
# COMPACT_ATOMS: atom_id res chain seq x y z
N MET A 1 18.00 27.56 -18.52
CA MET A 1 19.14 26.63 -18.38
C MET A 1 18.67 25.39 -17.63
N SER A 2 18.50 24.25 -18.31
CA SER A 2 18.08 23.00 -17.67
C SER A 2 19.30 22.28 -17.11
N TYR A 3 19.39 22.16 -15.80
CA TYR A 3 20.48 21.46 -15.07
C TYR A 3 20.74 20.03 -15.60
N LEU A 4 19.72 19.39 -16.16
CA LEU A 4 19.79 18.04 -16.71
C LEU A 4 20.43 17.96 -18.10
N ALA A 5 20.57 19.09 -18.82
CA ALA A 5 21.06 19.10 -20.19
C ALA A 5 22.57 18.79 -20.32
N THR A 6 23.32 18.87 -19.23
CA THR A 6 24.79 18.73 -19.22
C THR A 6 25.29 17.48 -18.49
N LYS A 7 24.40 16.59 -18.03
CA LYS A 7 24.74 15.40 -17.24
C LYS A 7 24.42 14.12 -18.00
N LYS A 8 25.23 13.08 -17.82
CA LYS A 8 24.99 11.74 -18.40
C LYS A 8 23.62 11.22 -17.93
N SER A 9 22.73 10.91 -18.88
CA SER A 9 21.29 10.66 -18.65
C SER A 9 21.02 9.62 -17.57
N ASP A 10 21.81 8.54 -17.56
CA ASP A 10 21.49 7.34 -16.78
C ASP A 10 21.78 7.50 -15.28
N VAL A 11 22.58 8.51 -14.88
CA VAL A 11 22.98 8.73 -13.48
C VAL A 11 22.46 10.07 -12.94
N ALA A 12 22.20 11.03 -13.84
CA ALA A 12 21.77 12.37 -13.47
C ALA A 12 20.45 12.35 -12.68
N TYR A 13 19.46 11.60 -13.16
CA TYR A 13 18.14 11.50 -12.53
C TYR A 13 18.21 10.86 -11.14
N ASP A 14 18.91 9.74 -11.01
CA ASP A 14 19.06 9.03 -9.73
C ASP A 14 19.81 9.84 -8.68
N SER A 15 20.84 10.59 -9.11
CA SER A 15 21.59 11.46 -8.21
C SER A 15 20.71 12.60 -7.65
N LEU A 16 19.86 13.18 -8.49
CA LEU A 16 18.91 14.20 -8.08
C LEU A 16 17.83 13.63 -7.16
N LEU A 17 17.29 12.44 -7.47
CA LEU A 17 16.29 11.77 -6.66
C LEU A 17 16.84 11.45 -5.25
N ARG A 18 18.08 10.97 -5.16
CA ARG A 18 18.77 10.74 -3.88
C ARG A 18 18.97 12.02 -3.08
N LEU A 19 19.34 13.13 -3.74
CA LEU A 19 19.48 14.43 -3.09
C LEU A 19 18.15 14.91 -2.49
N LEU A 20 17.06 14.83 -3.26
CA LEU A 20 15.72 15.23 -2.81
C LEU A 20 15.22 14.35 -1.65
N ARG A 21 15.44 13.04 -1.70
CA ARG A 21 15.08 12.13 -0.59
C ARG A 21 15.82 12.49 0.71
N ARG A 22 17.13 12.74 0.63
CA ARG A 22 17.95 13.14 1.79
C ARG A 22 17.53 14.50 2.35
N PHE A 23 17.18 15.44 1.48
CA PHE A 23 16.62 16.72 1.87
C PHE A 23 15.30 16.52 2.62
N CYS A 24 14.38 15.76 2.05
CA CYS A 24 13.10 15.46 2.69
C CYS A 24 13.28 14.85 4.08
N GLN A 25 14.15 13.85 4.21
CA GLN A 25 14.46 13.21 5.50
C GLN A 25 15.07 14.18 6.52
N ARG A 26 16.05 15.00 6.12
CA ARG A 26 16.74 15.95 7.02
C ARG A 26 15.79 16.98 7.62
N TYR A 27 14.83 17.44 6.85
CA TYR A 27 13.90 18.50 7.25
C TYR A 27 12.52 17.95 7.68
N GLY A 28 12.39 16.63 7.88
CA GLY A 28 11.16 16.03 8.38
C GLY A 28 9.98 16.04 7.40
N PHE A 29 10.23 16.22 6.11
CA PHE A 29 9.19 16.13 5.09
C PHE A 29 8.76 14.67 4.93
N SER A 30 7.51 14.39 5.29
CA SER A 30 6.87 13.10 5.06
C SER A 30 6.00 13.13 3.80
N ARG A 31 5.92 12.00 3.11
CA ARG A 31 4.99 11.85 1.99
C ARG A 31 3.58 11.71 2.55
N GLN A 32 2.81 12.79 2.50
CA GLN A 32 1.40 12.76 2.89
C GLN A 32 0.50 12.48 1.69
N ARG A 33 -0.46 11.57 1.86
CA ARG A 33 -1.54 11.37 0.89
C ARG A 33 -2.64 12.37 1.24
N GLN A 34 -3.02 13.21 0.28
CA GLN A 34 -4.16 14.10 0.47
C GLN A 34 -5.40 13.25 0.73
N THR A 35 -5.93 13.37 1.95
CA THR A 35 -7.11 12.64 2.39
C THR A 35 -8.21 13.65 2.62
N LYS A 36 -9.38 13.45 2.02
CA LYS A 36 -10.55 14.30 2.28
C LYS A 36 -11.21 13.78 3.54
N ASN A 37 -10.97 14.43 4.68
CA ASN A 37 -11.68 14.09 5.90
C ASN A 37 -13.03 14.81 5.92
N LYS A 38 -14.11 14.06 6.13
CA LYS A 38 -15.48 14.61 6.14
C LYS A 38 -15.82 15.29 7.46
N LEU A 39 -15.06 15.01 8.53
CA LEU A 39 -15.30 15.47 9.89
C LEU A 39 -14.06 16.16 10.47
N LYS A 40 -14.29 17.02 11.48
CA LYS A 40 -13.22 17.68 12.24
C LYS A 40 -12.49 16.65 13.11
N GLN A 41 -11.18 16.84 13.29
CA GLN A 41 -10.33 15.92 14.06
C GLN A 41 -10.84 15.69 15.50
N ALA A 42 -11.28 16.74 16.19
CA ALA A 42 -11.76 16.64 17.58
C ALA A 42 -12.96 15.69 17.72
N VAL A 43 -13.89 15.72 16.76
CA VAL A 43 -15.06 14.83 16.74
C VAL A 43 -14.65 13.37 16.53
N LEU A 44 -13.64 13.13 15.68
CA LEU A 44 -13.11 11.79 15.45
C LEU A 44 -12.42 11.24 16.70
N THR A 45 -11.68 12.08 17.43
CA THR A 45 -11.02 11.70 18.68
C THR A 45 -12.03 11.35 19.77
N GLU A 46 -13.08 12.16 19.93
CA GLU A 46 -14.13 11.90 20.93
C GLU A 46 -14.83 10.55 20.68
N VAL A 47 -15.24 10.28 19.44
CA VAL A 47 -15.88 9.00 19.06
C VAL A 47 -14.91 7.83 19.22
N HIS A 48 -13.64 8.02 18.88
CA HIS A 48 -12.61 7.00 19.07
C HIS A 48 -12.44 6.63 20.56
N ASP A 49 -12.35 7.63 21.43
CA ASP A 49 -12.11 7.43 22.87
C ASP A 49 -13.33 6.79 23.56
N GLU A 50 -14.54 7.20 23.17
CA GLU A 50 -15.78 6.55 23.63
C GLU A 50 -15.82 5.07 23.23
N PHE A 51 -15.54 4.78 21.95
CA PHE A 51 -15.48 3.41 21.46
C PHE A 51 -14.41 2.58 22.18
N ALA A 52 -13.20 3.12 22.36
CA ALA A 52 -12.10 2.42 23.02
C ALA A 52 -12.48 2.06 24.46
N ARG A 53 -13.06 3.01 25.21
CA ARG A 53 -13.52 2.79 26.58
C ARG A 53 -14.56 1.67 26.66
N ASP A 54 -15.56 1.69 25.78
CA ASP A 54 -16.62 0.67 25.77
C ASP A 54 -16.10 -0.70 25.34
N PHE A 55 -15.21 -0.74 24.35
CA PHE A 55 -14.55 -1.96 23.90
C PHE A 55 -13.76 -2.60 25.04
N HIS A 56 -12.88 -1.83 25.70
CA HIS A 56 -12.07 -2.36 26.79
C HIS A 56 -12.93 -2.80 27.99
N ARG A 57 -14.00 -2.06 28.32
CA ARG A 57 -14.93 -2.46 29.38
C ARG A 57 -15.67 -3.77 29.06
N GLN A 58 -16.16 -3.93 27.83
CA GLN A 58 -16.98 -5.08 27.45
C GLN A 58 -16.14 -6.34 27.22
N TYR A 59 -14.94 -6.19 26.67
CA TYR A 59 -14.08 -7.31 26.28
C TYR A 59 -12.88 -7.52 27.21
N GLN A 60 -12.88 -6.92 28.41
CA GLN A 60 -11.79 -7.03 29.41
C GLN A 60 -11.40 -8.48 29.77
N SER A 61 -12.33 -9.44 29.64
CA SER A 61 -12.09 -10.84 29.98
C SER A 61 -11.39 -11.62 28.86
N TYR A 62 -11.27 -11.06 27.66
CA TYR A 62 -10.60 -11.70 26.54
C TYR A 62 -9.10 -11.44 26.60
N GLU A 63 -8.31 -12.48 26.41
CA GLU A 63 -6.86 -12.35 26.25
C GLU A 63 -6.50 -11.69 24.91
N ASN A 64 -5.31 -11.09 24.83
CA ASN A 64 -4.82 -10.45 23.60
C ASN A 64 -4.71 -11.41 22.40
N ASN A 65 -4.66 -12.72 22.63
CA ASN A 65 -4.68 -13.74 21.58
C ASN A 65 -6.07 -13.96 20.94
N CYS A 66 -7.13 -13.36 21.49
CA CYS A 66 -8.50 -13.47 21.00
C CYS A 66 -8.96 -12.23 20.21
N VAL A 67 -8.15 -11.17 20.15
CA VAL A 67 -8.49 -9.91 19.49
C VAL A 67 -7.72 -9.80 18.17
N PHE A 68 -8.45 -9.63 17.07
CA PHE A 68 -7.90 -9.55 15.72
C PHE A 68 -8.35 -8.26 15.05
N ASN A 69 -7.40 -7.48 14.55
CA ASN A 69 -7.66 -6.38 13.62
C ASN A 69 -7.50 -6.90 12.18
N VAL A 70 -8.51 -6.66 11.34
CA VAL A 70 -8.55 -7.10 9.95
C VAL A 70 -8.81 -5.89 9.07
N ASP A 71 -7.96 -5.68 8.05
CA ASP A 71 -8.16 -4.61 7.07
C ASP A 71 -7.89 -5.09 5.65
N GLU A 72 -8.58 -4.48 4.69
CA GLU A 72 -8.44 -4.74 3.26
C GLU A 72 -7.72 -3.61 2.55
N THR A 73 -6.56 -3.90 1.97
CA THR A 73 -5.81 -2.92 1.18
C THR A 73 -5.78 -3.30 -0.30
N GLY A 74 -6.15 -2.34 -1.15
CA GLY A 74 -6.08 -2.49 -2.59
C GLY A 74 -4.64 -2.37 -3.09
N MET A 75 -4.11 -3.46 -3.65
CA MET A 75 -2.84 -3.50 -4.37
C MET A 75 -3.10 -3.37 -5.87
N TYR A 76 -2.66 -2.25 -6.44
CA TYR A 76 -2.81 -1.97 -7.87
C TYR A 76 -1.57 -2.44 -8.63
N TYR A 77 -1.75 -3.13 -9.75
CA TYR A 77 -0.63 -3.44 -10.64
C TYR A 77 -0.19 -2.14 -11.34
N ASN A 78 1.11 -1.89 -11.46
CA ASN A 78 1.61 -0.78 -12.27
C ASN A 78 1.51 -1.11 -13.77
N LEU A 79 0.29 -1.17 -14.32
CA LEU A 79 -0.01 -1.53 -15.73
C LEU A 79 -1.29 -0.82 -16.22
N PRO A 80 -1.40 -0.35 -17.49
CA PRO A 80 -0.41 -0.25 -18.58
C PRO A 80 0.20 1.18 -18.68
N PRO A 81 1.13 1.48 -19.63
CA PRO A 81 1.93 2.71 -19.64
C PRO A 81 1.07 3.98 -19.53
N THR A 82 1.40 4.86 -18.59
CA THR A 82 0.75 6.18 -18.44
C THR A 82 1.03 7.11 -19.64
N TYR A 83 1.95 6.72 -20.53
CA TYR A 83 2.35 7.45 -21.72
C TYR A 83 2.86 6.47 -22.80
N ILE A 84 2.42 6.66 -24.05
CA ILE A 84 2.93 5.96 -25.23
C ILE A 84 3.52 7.00 -26.18
N TRP A 85 4.77 6.75 -26.61
CA TRP A 85 5.44 7.62 -27.57
C TRP A 85 4.88 7.37 -28.96
N ALA A 86 4.42 8.42 -29.62
CA ALA A 86 4.03 8.40 -31.02
C ALA A 86 5.05 9.18 -31.87
N VAL A 87 5.19 8.81 -33.14
CA VAL A 87 6.02 9.53 -34.11
C VAL A 87 5.49 10.97 -34.25
N ARG A 88 6.39 11.95 -34.38
CA ARG A 88 6.02 13.38 -34.51
C ARG A 88 5.11 13.58 -35.75
N GLY A 89 3.86 13.99 -35.52
CA GLY A 89 2.83 14.12 -36.57
C GLY A 89 2.00 12.84 -36.82
N GLY A 90 2.30 11.74 -36.13
CA GLY A 90 1.54 10.49 -36.17
C GLY A 90 0.44 10.41 -35.11
N SER A 91 -0.46 9.44 -35.27
CA SER A 91 -1.55 9.18 -34.31
C SER A 91 -1.04 8.43 -33.09
N ALA A 92 -1.38 8.93 -31.89
CA ALA A 92 -1.14 8.25 -30.61
C ALA A 92 -2.33 7.34 -30.18
N LYS A 93 -3.24 7.03 -31.12
CA LYS A 93 -4.48 6.32 -30.82
C LYS A 93 -4.20 4.85 -30.52
N ILE A 94 -4.35 4.48 -29.26
CA ILE A 94 -4.33 3.08 -28.81
C ILE A 94 -5.71 2.49 -29.10
N SER A 95 -5.78 1.50 -30.00
CA SER A 95 -7.04 0.85 -30.37
C SER A 95 -7.58 -0.07 -29.27
N MET A 96 -6.69 -0.64 -28.45
CA MET A 96 -7.02 -1.46 -27.28
C MET A 96 -5.99 -1.25 -26.17
N GLY A 97 -6.44 -0.80 -25.01
CA GLY A 97 -5.60 -0.61 -23.82
C GLY A 97 -6.49 -0.63 -22.59
N GLU A 98 -6.12 -1.43 -21.60
CA GLU A 98 -6.88 -1.55 -20.36
C GLU A 98 -6.74 -0.27 -19.54
N LYS A 99 -7.79 0.56 -19.52
CA LYS A 99 -7.78 1.89 -18.88
C LYS A 99 -7.66 1.81 -17.35
N HIS A 100 -8.03 0.66 -16.78
CA HIS A 100 -7.93 0.40 -15.36
C HIS A 100 -6.77 -0.56 -15.09
N SER A 101 -5.85 -0.13 -14.23
CA SER A 101 -4.94 -1.05 -13.56
C SER A 101 -5.76 -2.16 -12.91
N MET A 102 -5.37 -3.41 -13.17
CA MET A 102 -5.91 -4.55 -12.44
C MET A 102 -5.70 -4.31 -10.93
N ARG A 103 -6.64 -4.75 -10.10
CA ARG A 103 -6.56 -4.62 -8.64
C ARG A 103 -6.58 -6.00 -8.00
N MET A 104 -5.57 -6.27 -7.17
CA MET A 104 -5.58 -7.33 -6.17
C MET A 104 -6.00 -6.72 -4.84
N THR A 105 -6.77 -7.43 -4.03
CA THR A 105 -7.01 -7.01 -2.64
C THR A 105 -6.16 -7.89 -1.74
N ALA A 106 -5.40 -7.27 -0.85
CA ALA A 106 -4.69 -7.96 0.22
C ALA A 106 -5.45 -7.74 1.53
N VAL A 107 -5.85 -8.83 2.20
CA VAL A 107 -6.43 -8.79 3.53
C VAL A 107 -5.32 -9.04 4.54
N LEU A 108 -5.11 -8.07 5.43
CA LEU A 108 -4.13 -8.11 6.49
C LEU A 108 -4.86 -8.41 7.81
N THR A 109 -4.34 -9.36 8.57
CA THR A 109 -4.85 -9.63 9.92
C THR A 109 -3.71 -9.59 10.93
N ALA A 110 -3.87 -8.75 11.94
CA ALA A 110 -2.93 -8.61 13.05
C ALA A 110 -3.66 -8.93 14.36
N ARG A 111 -3.03 -9.73 15.20
CA ARG A 111 -3.53 -10.10 16.52
C ARG A 111 -2.98 -9.13 17.57
N ALA A 112 -3.73 -8.88 18.64
CA ALA A 112 -3.36 -7.88 19.64
C ALA A 112 -2.10 -8.23 20.46
N ASP A 113 -1.64 -9.48 20.42
CA ASP A 113 -0.34 -9.90 20.97
C ASP A 113 0.85 -9.60 20.05
N GLY A 114 0.60 -8.96 18.90
CA GLY A 114 1.61 -8.60 17.90
C GLY A 114 1.82 -9.66 16.82
N GLN A 115 1.14 -10.81 16.87
CA GLN A 115 1.26 -11.82 15.82
C GLN A 115 0.58 -11.34 14.52
N LYS A 116 1.30 -11.43 13.40
CA LYS A 116 0.75 -11.21 12.05
C LYS A 116 0.34 -12.55 11.45
N LEU A 117 -0.91 -12.65 11.02
CA LEU A 117 -1.41 -13.84 10.33
C LEU A 117 -1.00 -13.82 8.84
N PRO A 118 -1.03 -14.98 8.16
CA PRO A 118 -0.73 -15.06 6.74
C PRO A 118 -1.58 -14.09 5.91
N LEU A 119 -0.94 -13.39 4.98
CA LEU A 119 -1.61 -12.47 4.07
C LEU A 119 -2.56 -13.26 3.14
N LEU A 120 -3.82 -12.82 3.06
CA LEU A 120 -4.79 -13.38 2.12
C LEU A 120 -4.88 -12.47 0.89
N LEU A 121 -4.65 -13.04 -0.30
CA LEU A 121 -4.73 -12.32 -1.57
C LEU A 121 -6.00 -12.71 -2.32
N ILE A 122 -6.86 -11.74 -2.57
CA ILE A 122 -8.07 -11.88 -3.37
C ILE A 122 -7.77 -11.35 -4.78
N MET A 123 -7.77 -12.26 -5.73
CA MET A 123 -7.58 -11.96 -7.15
C MET A 123 -8.89 -12.16 -7.91
N LYS A 124 -9.09 -11.34 -8.95
CA LYS A 124 -10.17 -11.57 -9.90
C LYS A 124 -9.88 -12.86 -10.66
N GLY A 125 -10.69 -13.90 -10.45
CA GLY A 125 -10.60 -15.13 -11.24
C GLY A 125 -11.00 -14.89 -12.69
N VAL A 126 -10.39 -15.64 -13.60
CA VAL A 126 -10.93 -15.80 -14.96
C VAL A 126 -12.05 -16.84 -14.83
N PRO A 127 -13.28 -16.58 -15.33
CA PRO A 127 -14.32 -17.59 -15.36
C PRO A 127 -13.95 -18.63 -16.42
N GLU A 128 -13.11 -19.58 -16.05
CA GLU A 128 -12.92 -20.81 -16.81
C GLU A 128 -14.11 -21.74 -16.55
N TYR A 129 -14.58 -22.42 -17.59
CA TYR A 129 -15.78 -23.27 -17.59
C TYR A 129 -15.89 -24.14 -16.32
N ARG A 130 -17.09 -24.24 -15.75
CA ARG A 130 -17.41 -24.98 -14.51
C ARG A 130 -16.70 -26.34 -14.45
N GLY A 131 -15.68 -26.46 -13.58
CA GLY A 131 -15.18 -27.75 -13.15
C GLY A 131 -13.69 -27.79 -12.81
N ALA A 132 -13.31 -27.22 -11.65
CA ALA A 132 -12.23 -27.68 -10.76
C ALA A 132 -11.64 -26.49 -9.97
N HIS A 133 -12.21 -26.18 -8.81
CA HIS A 133 -11.53 -25.33 -7.83
C HIS A 133 -10.42 -26.15 -7.15
N ARG A 134 -9.20 -26.06 -7.67
CA ARG A 134 -8.00 -26.49 -6.94
C ARG A 134 -7.44 -25.29 -6.20
N ASN A 135 -7.45 -25.33 -4.87
CA ASN A 135 -6.73 -24.37 -4.04
C ASN A 135 -5.24 -24.48 -4.37
N GLN A 136 -4.72 -23.55 -5.17
CA GLN A 136 -3.30 -23.49 -5.45
C GLN A 136 -2.65 -22.67 -4.34
N ARG A 137 -1.75 -23.31 -3.58
CA ARG A 137 -0.89 -22.60 -2.63
C ARG A 137 -0.10 -21.55 -3.40
N VAL A 138 -0.25 -20.29 -2.98
CA VAL A 138 0.57 -19.20 -3.50
C VAL A 138 2.04 -19.54 -3.19
N PRO A 139 2.96 -19.51 -4.17
CA PRO A 139 4.37 -19.74 -3.89
C PRO A 139 4.89 -18.70 -2.89
N ASN A 140 5.85 -19.13 -2.06
CA ASN A 140 6.46 -18.36 -0.98
C ASN A 140 6.80 -16.92 -1.43
N VAL A 141 6.46 -15.92 -0.61
CA VAL A 141 6.67 -14.48 -0.85
C VAL A 141 8.11 -14.15 -1.29
N SER A 142 9.10 -14.95 -0.90
CA SER A 142 10.52 -14.80 -1.28
C SER A 142 10.81 -14.96 -2.78
N SER A 143 9.89 -15.54 -3.56
CA SER A 143 10.02 -15.70 -5.02
C SER A 143 9.51 -14.52 -5.84
N TRP A 144 8.97 -13.48 -5.20
CA TRP A 144 8.40 -12.30 -5.88
C TRP A 144 9.41 -11.13 -5.88
N PRO A 145 9.98 -10.72 -7.03
CA PRO A 145 10.99 -9.66 -7.08
C PRO A 145 10.48 -8.31 -6.54
N SER A 146 9.19 -8.02 -6.70
CA SER A 146 8.55 -6.75 -6.30
C SER A 146 8.29 -6.58 -4.80
N LEU A 147 8.41 -7.66 -4.01
CA LEU A 147 8.20 -7.64 -2.56
C LEU A 147 9.49 -7.50 -1.75
N ARG A 148 10.66 -7.67 -2.36
CA ARG A 148 11.97 -7.47 -1.69
C ARG A 148 12.19 -6.01 -1.29
N ASP A 149 11.75 -5.09 -2.13
CA ASP A 149 11.88 -3.64 -1.88
C ASP A 149 10.77 -3.09 -0.96
N ALA A 150 9.73 -3.87 -0.67
CA ALA A 150 8.71 -3.49 0.32
C ALA A 150 9.19 -3.64 1.77
N GLY A 151 10.26 -4.42 1.99
CA GLY A 151 10.86 -4.64 3.31
C GLY A 151 11.48 -3.38 3.93
N GLU A 152 11.92 -2.41 3.11
CA GLU A 152 12.47 -1.13 3.60
C GLU A 152 11.38 -0.07 3.89
N CYS A 153 10.12 -0.30 3.48
CA CYS A 153 9.03 0.64 3.73
C CYS A 153 8.30 0.40 5.06
N VAL A 154 8.63 -0.67 5.79
CA VAL A 154 7.96 -1.02 7.06
C VAL A 154 8.50 -0.18 8.23
N ASP A 155 9.71 0.37 8.11
CA ASP A 155 10.35 1.18 9.17
C ASP A 155 9.83 2.63 9.25
N GLY A 156 8.99 3.05 8.30
CA GLY A 156 8.44 4.41 8.22
C GLY A 156 6.92 4.50 8.28
N CYS A 157 6.22 3.38 8.47
CA CYS A 157 4.77 3.37 8.62
C CYS A 157 4.45 3.46 10.11
N GLY A 158 3.86 4.60 10.48
CA GLY A 158 3.42 5.04 11.81
C GLY A 158 3.49 4.00 12.92
N SER A 159 4.18 4.39 13.99
CA SER A 159 4.10 3.80 15.32
C SER A 159 2.75 3.11 15.53
N LEU A 160 2.81 1.79 15.72
CA LEU A 160 1.76 1.08 16.44
C LEU A 160 1.70 1.76 17.81
N GLU A 161 0.82 2.75 17.96
CA GLU A 161 0.47 3.25 19.27
C GLU A 161 -0.26 2.11 19.97
N THR A 162 0.49 1.39 20.80
CA THR A 162 -0.06 0.61 21.90
C THR A 162 -0.96 1.54 22.70
N VAL A 163 -2.26 1.23 22.72
CA VAL A 163 -3.20 1.83 23.67
C VAL A 163 -2.68 1.51 25.07
N PRO A 164 -2.23 2.51 25.85
CA PRO A 164 -1.80 2.25 27.22
C PRO A 164 -3.02 1.83 28.06
N ALA A 165 -2.76 0.92 29.00
CA ALA A 165 -3.73 0.44 29.99
C ALA A 165 -4.21 1.55 30.94
#